data_AF-A5EXE4-F1
#
_entry.id   AF-A5EXE4-F1
#
_cell.length_a   1.000
_cell.length_b   1.000
_cell.length_c   1.000
_cell.angle_alpha   90.00
_cell.angle_beta   90.00
_cell.angle_gamma   90.00
#
_symmetry.space_group_name_H-M   'P 1'
#
loop_
_entity.id
_entity.type
_entity.pdbx_description
1 polymer ?
#
loop_
_entity_poly.entity_id
_entity_poly.type
_entity_poly.pdbx_seq_one_letter_code
_entity_poly.pdbx_strand_id
1 'polypeptide(L)'
;MSVFDQHKSSAKSASLTLKTAVAAQDFATALRIYQKNPSSELSPDWIYPLAKQAVEENQATLALELVHGFAQRYPQHADVVKNYLLVVDILENAFSEHEKAAALLAQLCEHYSDHADFALIAARKRIFDEEKV
;
A
#
# COMPACT_ATOMS: atom_id res chain seq x y z
N MET A 1 32.67 12.74 -24.13
CA MET A 1 32.06 12.40 -22.82
C MET A 1 30.55 12.41 -23.03
N SER A 2 29.91 11.23 -22.99
CA SER A 2 28.53 11.05 -23.45
C SER A 2 27.52 11.40 -22.35
N VAL A 3 26.52 12.23 -22.68
CA VAL A 3 25.42 12.67 -21.79
C VAL A 3 24.46 11.54 -21.38
N PHE A 4 24.60 10.36 -21.99
CA PHE A 4 23.77 9.19 -21.73
C PHE A 4 24.11 8.43 -20.43
N ASP A 5 25.29 8.64 -19.83
CA ASP A 5 25.67 7.97 -18.57
C ASP A 5 25.05 8.62 -17.31
N GLN A 6 24.65 9.89 -17.39
CA GLN A 6 24.25 10.65 -16.20
C GLN A 6 22.86 10.25 -15.67
N HIS A 7 21.95 9.84 -16.56
CA HIS A 7 20.59 9.41 -16.19
C HIS A 7 20.55 8.01 -15.55
N LYS A 8 21.38 7.06 -16.02
CA LYS A 8 21.48 5.71 -15.40
C LYS A 8 22.11 5.74 -14.01
N SER A 9 23.06 6.65 -13.79
CA SER A 9 23.71 6.80 -12.48
C SER A 9 22.76 7.35 -11.40
N SER A 10 21.82 8.23 -11.77
CA SER A 10 20.88 8.85 -10.83
C SER A 10 19.81 7.87 -10.35
N ALA A 11 19.19 7.09 -11.25
CA ALA A 11 18.16 6.10 -10.90
C ALA A 11 18.72 4.97 -10.01
N LYS A 12 19.95 4.52 -10.26
CA LYS A 12 20.61 3.49 -9.45
C LYS A 12 20.91 4.00 -8.03
N SER A 13 21.30 5.27 -7.91
CA SER A 13 21.52 5.93 -6.61
C SER A 13 20.23 6.08 -5.81
N ALA A 14 19.14 6.51 -6.45
CA ALA A 14 17.83 6.65 -5.81
C ALA A 14 17.24 5.31 -5.32
N SER A 15 17.42 4.23 -6.10
CA SER A 15 17.03 2.88 -5.67
C SER A 15 17.83 2.40 -4.46
N LEU A 16 19.14 2.72 -4.41
CA LEU A 16 19.99 2.36 -3.28
C LEU A 16 19.61 3.14 -2.01
N THR A 17 19.35 4.45 -2.13
CA THR A 17 18.94 5.26 -0.98
C THR A 17 17.56 4.86 -0.45
N LEU A 18 16.63 4.50 -1.34
CA LEU A 18 15.34 3.95 -0.95
C LEU A 18 15.50 2.64 -0.16
N LYS A 19 16.32 1.71 -0.67
CA LYS A 19 16.65 0.45 0.01
C LYS A 19 17.19 0.68 1.42
N THR A 20 18.13 1.62 1.57
CA THR A 20 18.73 1.95 2.86
C THR A 20 17.69 2.54 3.83
N ALA A 21 16.84 3.45 3.36
CA ALA A 21 15.80 4.05 4.19
C ALA A 21 14.78 3.00 4.67
N VAL A 22 14.34 2.11 3.79
CA VAL A 22 13.44 1.01 4.14
C VAL A 22 14.10 0.03 5.12
N ALA A 23 15.37 -0.32 4.91
CA ALA A 23 16.12 -1.18 5.83
C ALA A 23 16.29 -0.56 7.23
N ALA A 24 16.37 0.77 7.31
CA ALA A 24 16.39 1.52 8.56
C ALA A 24 15.00 1.75 9.17
N GLN A 25 13.93 1.24 8.54
CA GLN A 25 12.52 1.50 8.92
C GLN A 25 12.14 3.00 8.90
N ASP A 26 12.90 3.84 8.20
CA ASP A 26 12.60 5.25 8.00
C ASP A 26 11.68 5.41 6.78
N PHE A 27 10.41 5.05 6.96
CA PHE A 27 9.42 5.06 5.89
C PHE A 27 9.05 6.48 5.44
N ALA A 28 9.14 7.48 6.30
CA ALA A 28 8.94 8.88 5.92
C ALA A 28 10.01 9.33 4.91
N THR A 29 11.29 9.04 5.17
CA THR A 29 12.36 9.33 4.21
C THR A 29 12.22 8.47 2.95
N ALA A 30 11.90 7.18 3.10
CA ALA A 30 11.69 6.29 1.97
C ALA A 30 10.57 6.78 1.04
N LEU A 31 9.44 7.23 1.60
CA LEU A 31 8.31 7.77 0.84
C LEU A 31 8.72 9.04 0.08
N ARG A 32 9.44 9.96 0.72
CA ARG A 32 9.97 11.17 0.06
C ARG A 32 10.93 10.84 -1.08
N ILE A 33 11.78 9.83 -0.91
CA ILE A 33 12.69 9.37 -1.98
C ILE A 33 11.88 8.80 -3.15
N TYR A 34 10.90 7.95 -2.84
CA TYR A 34 10.00 7.36 -3.83
C TYR A 34 9.25 8.44 -4.62
N GLN A 35 8.66 9.44 -3.97
CA GLN A 35 7.93 10.51 -4.66
C GLN A 35 8.81 11.32 -5.62
N LYS A 36 10.08 11.54 -5.27
CA LYS A 36 11.04 12.23 -6.15
C LYS A 36 11.45 11.39 -7.34
N ASN A 37 11.45 10.06 -7.18
CA ASN A 37 11.89 9.11 -8.20
C ASN A 37 10.98 7.88 -8.17
N PRO A 38 9.75 7.98 -8.69
CA PRO A 38 8.82 6.86 -8.69
C PRO A 38 9.40 5.77 -9.60
N SER A 39 9.98 4.75 -8.98
CA SER A 39 10.51 3.59 -9.67
C SER A 39 9.34 2.65 -9.97
N SER A 40 9.27 2.13 -11.20
CA SER A 40 8.32 1.08 -11.58
C SER A 40 8.60 -0.27 -10.91
N GLU A 41 9.77 -0.43 -10.29
CA GLU A 41 10.19 -1.66 -9.59
C GLU A 41 10.38 -1.38 -8.10
N LEU A 42 9.27 -1.31 -7.36
CA LEU A 42 9.28 -1.43 -5.90
C LEU A 42 9.26 -2.90 -5.51
N SER A 43 10.03 -3.27 -4.49
CA SER A 43 9.89 -4.59 -3.87
C SER A 43 8.47 -4.74 -3.30
N PRO A 44 7.81 -5.89 -3.49
CA PRO A 44 6.47 -6.11 -2.95
C PRO A 44 6.41 -5.91 -1.43
N ASP A 45 7.46 -6.31 -0.70
CA ASP A 45 7.58 -6.13 0.76
C ASP A 45 7.56 -4.67 1.22
N TRP A 46 7.82 -3.70 0.33
CA TRP A 46 7.86 -2.28 0.68
C TRP A 46 6.56 -1.56 0.40
N ILE A 47 5.67 -2.16 -0.39
CA ILE A 47 4.45 -1.51 -0.84
C ILE A 47 3.53 -1.21 0.34
N TYR A 48 3.26 -2.19 1.20
CA TYR A 48 2.39 -1.98 2.36
C TYR A 48 2.95 -0.93 3.35
N PRO A 49 4.22 -1.02 3.82
CA PRO A 49 4.77 0.00 4.71
C PRO A 49 4.77 1.42 4.12
N LEU A 50 5.11 1.56 2.83
CA LEU A 50 5.10 2.88 2.17
C LEU A 50 3.67 3.42 2.00
N ALA A 51 2.71 2.57 1.64
CA ALA A 51 1.31 2.98 1.52
C ALA A 51 0.74 3.38 2.88
N LYS A 52 1.04 2.62 3.93
CA LYS A 52 0.65 2.97 5.30
C LYS A 52 1.23 4.33 5.73
N GLN A 53 2.53 4.54 5.50
CA GLN A 53 3.16 5.83 5.76
C GLN A 53 2.50 6.97 4.98
N ALA A 54 2.13 6.73 3.71
CA ALA A 54 1.43 7.72 2.90
C ALA A 54 0.07 8.10 3.52
N VAL A 55 -0.68 7.14 4.07
CA VAL A 55 -1.92 7.43 4.82
C VAL A 55 -1.63 8.27 6.06
N GLU A 56 -0.61 7.92 6.85
CA GLU A 56 -0.19 8.68 8.04
C GLU A 56 0.21 10.13 7.70
N GLU A 57 0.74 10.37 6.50
CA GLU A 57 1.06 11.70 5.98
C GLU A 57 -0.10 12.39 5.25
N ASN A 58 -1.34 11.88 5.36
CA ASN A 58 -2.55 12.39 4.69
C ASN A 58 -2.50 12.34 3.15
N GLN A 59 -1.72 11.43 2.58
CA GLN A 59 -1.54 11.26 1.14
C GLN A 59 -2.32 10.05 0.63
N ALA A 60 -3.65 10.05 0.87
CA ALA A 60 -4.54 8.93 0.57
C ALA A 60 -4.48 8.46 -0.91
N THR A 61 -4.43 9.39 -1.87
CA THR A 61 -4.31 9.05 -3.30
C THR A 61 -3.03 8.29 -3.61
N LEU A 62 -1.89 8.72 -3.03
CA LEU A 62 -0.60 8.04 -3.21
C LEU A 62 -0.62 6.64 -2.59
N ALA A 63 -1.25 6.49 -1.42
CA ALA A 63 -1.41 5.19 -0.80
C ALA A 63 -2.21 4.22 -1.69
N LEU A 64 -3.29 4.69 -2.32
CA LEU A 64 -4.06 3.89 -3.29
C LEU A 64 -3.24 3.54 -4.54
N GLU A 65 -2.45 4.47 -5.06
CA GLU A 65 -1.55 4.21 -6.20
C GLU A 65 -0.51 3.13 -5.88
N LEU A 66 0.08 3.18 -4.68
CA LEU A 66 1.08 2.21 -4.22
C LEU A 66 0.51 0.78 -4.17
N VAL A 67 -0.69 0.61 -3.62
CA VAL A 67 -1.32 -0.72 -3.48
C VAL A 67 -2.06 -1.17 -4.74
N HIS A 68 -2.24 -0.28 -5.73
CA HIS A 68 -3.00 -0.58 -6.92
C HIS A 68 -2.42 -1.76 -7.70
N GLY A 69 -3.27 -2.77 -7.97
CA GLY A 69 -2.90 -3.98 -8.69
C GLY A 69 -1.97 -4.93 -7.93
N PHE A 70 -1.70 -4.69 -6.64
CA PHE A 70 -0.79 -5.52 -5.84
C PHE A 70 -1.21 -6.99 -5.83
N ALA A 71 -2.48 -7.28 -5.53
CA ALA A 71 -3.01 -8.65 -5.48
C ALA A 71 -2.97 -9.36 -6.85
N GLN A 72 -3.06 -8.62 -7.96
CA GLN A 72 -2.95 -9.19 -9.30
C GLN A 72 -1.50 -9.58 -9.63
N ARG A 73 -0.53 -8.77 -9.20
CA ARG A 73 0.90 -9.02 -9.44
C ARG A 73 1.48 -10.05 -8.47
N TYR A 74 1.01 -10.05 -7.22
CA TYR A 74 1.56 -10.86 -6.12
C TYR A 74 0.44 -11.56 -5.33
N PRO A 75 -0.34 -12.46 -5.96
CA PRO A 75 -1.55 -13.04 -5.35
C PRO A 75 -1.29 -13.87 -4.08
N GLN A 76 -0.07 -14.36 -3.88
CA GLN A 76 0.31 -15.19 -2.73
C GLN A 76 1.10 -14.40 -1.66
N HIS A 77 1.23 -13.09 -1.79
CA HIS A 77 2.01 -12.29 -0.85
C HIS A 77 1.27 -12.10 0.48
N ALA A 78 2.00 -12.15 1.59
CA ALA A 78 1.46 -12.02 2.94
C ALA A 78 0.79 -10.66 3.25
N ASP A 79 0.93 -9.69 2.34
CA ASP A 79 0.39 -8.33 2.51
C ASP A 79 -0.81 -8.07 1.60
N VAL A 80 -1.28 -9.05 0.82
CA VAL A 80 -2.48 -8.89 -0.02
C VAL A 80 -3.67 -8.42 0.82
N VAL A 81 -3.97 -9.13 1.91
CA VAL A 81 -5.09 -8.78 2.78
C VAL A 81 -4.85 -7.43 3.47
N LYS A 82 -3.65 -7.17 3.97
CA LYS A 82 -3.33 -5.89 4.62
C LYS A 82 -3.50 -4.68 3.69
N ASN A 83 -3.09 -4.82 2.43
CA ASN A 83 -3.27 -3.78 1.42
C ASN A 83 -4.75 -3.52 1.14
N TYR A 84 -5.58 -4.56 1.05
CA TYR A 84 -7.03 -4.38 0.90
C TYR A 84 -7.67 -3.71 2.11
N LEU A 85 -7.29 -4.09 3.33
CA LEU A 85 -7.81 -3.44 4.53
C LEU A 85 -7.37 -1.97 4.61
N LEU A 86 -6.15 -1.64 4.17
CA LEU A 86 -5.73 -0.25 4.03
C LEU A 86 -6.60 0.53 3.03
N VAL A 87 -7.00 -0.08 1.91
CA VAL A 87 -7.95 0.54 0.96
C VAL A 87 -9.30 0.79 1.62
N VAL A 88 -9.81 -0.16 2.40
CA VAL A 88 -11.06 0.02 3.18
C VAL A 88 -10.94 1.23 4.10
N ASP A 89 -9.84 1.33 4.86
CA ASP A 89 -9.60 2.43 5.78
C ASP A 89 -9.50 3.78 5.06
N ILE A 90 -8.88 3.83 3.88
CA ILE A 90 -8.80 5.03 3.04
C ILE A 90 -10.19 5.45 2.54
N LEU A 91 -10.96 4.50 2.00
CA LEU A 91 -12.30 4.77 1.49
C LEU A 91 -13.20 5.33 2.59
N GLU A 92 -13.15 4.73 3.79
CA GLU A 92 -13.93 5.18 4.93
C GLU A 92 -13.49 6.55 5.47
N ASN A 93 -12.20 6.72 5.77
CA ASN A 93 -11.74 7.86 6.56
C ASN A 93 -11.31 9.06 5.71
N ALA A 94 -10.67 8.82 4.57
CA ALA A 94 -10.16 9.90 3.73
C ALA A 94 -11.21 10.39 2.73
N PHE A 95 -12.07 9.49 2.24
CA PHE A 95 -13.03 9.81 1.19
C PHE A 95 -14.50 9.73 1.63
N SER A 96 -14.81 9.25 2.84
CA SER A 96 -16.18 9.06 3.33
C SER A 96 -17.04 8.17 2.42
N GLU A 97 -16.41 7.28 1.67
CA GLU A 97 -17.00 6.37 0.68
C GLU A 97 -17.44 5.06 1.36
N HIS A 98 -18.31 5.18 2.37
CA HIS A 98 -18.69 4.07 3.23
C HIS A 98 -19.35 2.91 2.46
N GLU A 99 -20.17 3.19 1.45
CA GLU A 99 -20.78 2.14 0.63
C GLU A 99 -19.73 1.32 -0.14
N LYS A 100 -18.69 1.98 -0.65
CA LYS A 100 -17.58 1.31 -1.35
C LYS A 100 -16.74 0.50 -0.38
N ALA A 101 -16.47 1.04 0.81
CA ALA A 101 -15.76 0.33 1.87
C ALA A 101 -16.53 -0.95 2.29
N ALA A 102 -17.84 -0.85 2.49
CA ALA A 102 -18.71 -1.98 2.83
C ALA A 102 -18.73 -3.05 1.72
N ALA A 103 -18.90 -2.62 0.46
CA ALA A 103 -18.90 -3.52 -0.69
C ALA A 103 -17.56 -4.25 -0.84
N LEU A 104 -16.44 -3.54 -0.64
CA LEU A 104 -15.12 -4.15 -0.66
C LEU A 104 -14.96 -5.19 0.47
N LEU A 105 -15.35 -4.86 1.71
CA LEU A 105 -15.29 -5.82 2.82
C LEU A 105 -16.12 -7.08 2.56
N ALA A 106 -17.32 -6.95 2.00
CA ALA A 106 -18.14 -8.10 1.62
C ALA A 106 -17.44 -8.98 0.58
N GLN A 107 -16.88 -8.39 -0.48
CA GLN A 107 -16.11 -9.11 -1.50
C GLN A 107 -14.89 -9.83 -0.90
N LEU A 108 -14.18 -9.20 0.02
CA LEU A 108 -13.04 -9.81 0.70
C LEU A 108 -13.45 -11.01 1.56
N CYS A 109 -14.57 -10.92 2.27
CA CYS A 109 -15.10 -12.04 3.05
C CYS A 109 -15.44 -13.25 2.17
N GLU A 110 -15.98 -13.03 0.97
CA GLU A 110 -16.29 -14.10 0.02
C GLU A 110 -15.02 -14.68 -0.61
N HIS A 111 -14.10 -13.83 -1.06
CA HIS A 111 -12.95 -14.27 -1.84
C HIS A 111 -11.83 -14.90 -0.99
N TYR A 112 -11.67 -14.44 0.26
CA TYR A 112 -10.60 -14.86 1.16
C TYR A 112 -11.11 -15.68 2.34
N SER A 113 -12.26 -16.36 2.24
CA SER A 113 -12.86 -17.15 3.33
C SER A 113 -11.92 -18.21 3.92
N ASP A 114 -11.07 -18.79 3.07
CA ASP A 114 -10.10 -19.83 3.44
C ASP A 114 -8.66 -19.28 3.63
N HIS A 115 -8.49 -17.96 3.58
CA HIS A 115 -7.18 -17.32 3.73
C HIS A 115 -6.75 -17.29 5.20
N ALA A 116 -5.44 -17.43 5.47
CA ALA A 116 -4.90 -17.40 6.83
C ALA A 116 -5.27 -16.12 7.60
N ASP A 117 -5.36 -14.99 6.89
CA ASP A 117 -5.74 -13.69 7.44
C ASP A 117 -7.26 -13.38 7.39
N PHE A 118 -8.12 -14.36 7.10
CA PHE A 118 -9.57 -14.15 7.05
C PHE A 118 -10.12 -13.53 8.35
N ALA A 119 -9.58 -13.95 9.50
CA ALA A 119 -9.96 -13.40 10.80
C ALA A 119 -9.78 -11.87 10.88
N LEU A 120 -8.79 -11.30 10.18
CA LEU A 120 -8.59 -9.85 10.13
C LEU A 120 -9.69 -9.16 9.32
N ILE A 121 -10.09 -9.76 8.19
CA ILE A 121 -11.18 -9.25 7.34
C ILE A 121 -12.49 -9.28 8.12
N ALA A 122 -12.81 -10.40 8.77
CA ALA A 122 -14.02 -10.56 9.58
C ALA A 122 -14.05 -9.57 10.76
N ALA A 123 -12.94 -9.40 11.47
CA ALA A 123 -12.83 -8.44 12.55
C ALA A 123 -13.04 -6.99 12.06
N ARG A 124 -12.40 -6.61 10.94
CA ARG A 124 -12.57 -5.28 10.37
C ARG A 124 -14.00 -5.02 9.92
N LYS A 125 -14.64 -6.01 9.27
CA LYS A 125 -16.05 -5.91 8.87
C LYS A 125 -16.97 -5.71 10.08
N ARG A 126 -16.75 -6.46 11.15
CA ARG A 126 -17.53 -6.32 12.38
C ARG A 126 -17.43 -4.90 12.96
N ILE A 127 -16.21 -4.36 13.06
CA ILE A 127 -16.00 -2.98 13.52
C ILE A 127 -16.72 -1.98 12.62
N PHE A 128 -16.60 -2.15 11.30
CA PHE A 128 -17.27 -1.31 10.31
C PHE A 128 -18.79 -1.31 10.49
N ASP A 129 -19.40 -2.48 10.70
CA ASP A 129 -20.84 -2.60 10.92
C ASP A 129 -21.27 -1.96 12.25
N GLU A 130 -20.45 -2.06 13.31
CA GLU A 130 -20.71 -1.50 14.64
C GLU A 130 -20.61 0.05 14.66
N GLU A 131 -19.71 0.65 13.88
CA GLU A 131 -19.55 2.11 13.76
C GLU A 131 -20.69 2.79 12.99
N LYS A 132 -21.60 2.00 12.38
CA LYS A 132 -22.73 2.47 11.58
C LYS A 132 -24.09 2.37 12.29
N VAL A 133 -24.11 1.94 13.55
CA VAL A 133 -25.30 1.89 14.43
C VAL A 133 -25.35 3.14 15.32
#